data_AF-A0A921CMQ6-F1
#
_entry.id   AF-A0A921CMQ6-F1
#
_cell.length_a   1.000
_cell.length_b   1.000
_cell.length_c   1.000
_cell.angle_alpha   90.00
_cell.angle_beta   90.00
_cell.angle_gamma   90.00
#
_symmetry.space_group_name_H-M   'P 1'
#
loop_
_entity.id
_entity.type
_entity.pdbx_description
1 polymer ?
#
loop_
_entity_poly.entity_id
_entity_poly.type
_entity_poly.pdbx_seq_one_letter_code
_entity_poly.pdbx_strand_id
1 'polypeptide(L)'
;MPTPRAEYIDVLAKRLSRYYDLAWDEEVAGRRLDLVARFKVRNEKYFLVKSLTLFAYENHDIVLVEGGEKLDRAEAEGFGAYLKTLVPLLVEPSEEHMSTTLTGVLVAEEGVTEEARTFVEGFRHSRSFKWLLEGWCDVRLLAVDLAAGRVYSNKAARAVREAYRVPAEGGRAQDTCLQLEDK
;
A
#
# COMPACT_ATOMS: atom_id res chain seq x y z
N MET A 1 -1.77 1.88 27.36
CA MET A 1 -0.59 2.11 26.50
C MET A 1 -1.00 1.72 25.09
N PRO A 2 -0.54 2.41 24.04
CA PRO A 2 -0.81 2.00 22.66
C PRO A 2 -0.25 0.58 22.43
N THR A 3 -0.92 -0.21 21.57
CA THR A 3 -0.43 -1.55 21.23
C THR A 3 0.76 -1.46 20.27
N PRO A 4 1.63 -2.48 20.17
CA PRO A 4 2.71 -2.51 19.19
C PRO A 4 2.24 -2.23 17.75
N ARG A 5 1.05 -2.72 17.38
CA ARG A 5 0.43 -2.40 16.08
C ARG A 5 0.14 -0.93 15.93
N ALA A 6 -0.48 -0.29 16.92
CA ALA A 6 -0.80 1.13 16.87
C ALA A 6 0.47 1.99 16.72
N GLU A 7 1.54 1.66 17.46
CA GLU A 7 2.82 2.35 17.36
C GLU A 7 3.46 2.19 15.96
N TYR A 8 3.42 0.98 15.40
CA TYR A 8 3.91 0.74 14.04
C TYR A 8 3.08 1.52 12.99
N ILE A 9 1.76 1.54 13.13
CA ILE A 9 0.87 2.25 12.21
C ILE A 9 1.13 3.76 12.27
N ASP A 10 1.40 4.33 13.45
CA ASP A 10 1.79 5.74 13.57
C ASP A 10 3.11 6.04 12.83
N VAL A 11 4.08 5.13 12.91
CA VAL A 11 5.33 5.26 12.14
C VAL A 11 5.06 5.17 10.64
N LEU A 12 4.22 4.24 10.21
CA LEU A 12 3.83 4.09 8.80
C LEU A 12 3.08 5.33 8.30
N ALA A 13 2.15 5.86 9.07
CA ALA A 13 1.39 7.07 8.77
C ALA A 13 2.33 8.29 8.59
N LYS A 14 3.36 8.44 9.43
CA LYS A 14 4.38 9.49 9.26
C LYS A 14 5.17 9.35 7.95
N ARG A 15 5.37 8.14 7.45
CA ARG A 15 6.01 7.90 6.14
C ARG A 15 5.07 8.23 4.98
N LEU A 16 3.81 7.81 5.08
CA LEU A 16 2.79 7.98 4.04
C LEU A 16 2.26 9.40 3.92
N SER A 17 2.05 10.12 5.03
CA SER A 17 1.50 11.49 5.07
C SER A 17 2.25 12.53 4.22
N ARG A 18 3.48 12.23 3.80
CA ARG A 18 4.24 13.08 2.86
C ARG A 18 3.63 13.13 1.46
N TYR A 19 2.88 12.09 1.08
CA TYR A 19 2.35 11.93 -0.26
C TYR A 19 0.88 11.54 -0.30
N TYR A 20 0.32 10.99 0.79
CA TYR A 20 -1.03 10.44 0.82
C TYR A 20 -1.92 11.22 1.78
N ASP A 21 -3.20 11.35 1.41
CA ASP A 21 -4.27 11.69 2.33
C ASP A 21 -4.58 10.47 3.20
N LEU A 22 -4.63 10.67 4.52
CA LEU A 22 -4.77 9.60 5.51
C LEU A 22 -6.13 9.63 6.20
N ALA A 23 -6.72 8.46 6.40
CA ALA A 23 -7.93 8.25 7.18
C ALA A 23 -7.74 7.06 8.13
N TRP A 24 -8.11 7.22 9.39
CA TRP A 24 -8.03 6.19 10.43
C TRP A 24 -9.42 5.61 10.69
N ASP A 25 -9.46 4.33 11.08
CA ASP A 25 -10.69 3.61 11.44
C ASP A 25 -11.80 3.71 10.37
N GLU A 26 -11.42 3.79 9.10
CA GLU A 26 -12.35 3.94 7.99
C GLU A 26 -12.92 2.58 7.58
N GLU A 27 -14.23 2.53 7.32
CA GLU A 27 -14.88 1.36 6.72
C GLU A 27 -14.83 1.42 5.20
N VAL A 28 -14.25 0.39 4.59
CA VAL A 28 -14.18 0.22 3.13
C VAL A 28 -14.85 -1.11 2.78
N ALA A 29 -15.90 -1.06 1.98
CA ALA A 29 -16.69 -2.24 1.55
C ALA A 29 -17.01 -3.25 2.67
N GLY A 30 -17.46 -2.74 3.83
CA GLY A 30 -17.87 -3.56 4.98
C GLY A 30 -16.73 -4.07 5.86
N ARG A 31 -15.49 -3.61 5.64
CA ARG A 31 -14.33 -3.94 6.49
C ARG A 31 -13.73 -2.67 7.07
N ARG A 32 -13.58 -2.62 8.39
CA ARG A 32 -12.98 -1.47 9.08
C ARG A 32 -11.47 -1.62 9.16
N LEU A 33 -10.76 -0.62 8.65
CA LEU A 33 -9.31 -0.64 8.51
C LEU A 33 -8.66 0.32 9.51
N ASP A 34 -7.50 -0.07 10.05
CA ASP A 34 -6.76 0.76 11.00
C ASP A 34 -6.24 2.04 10.34
N LEU A 35 -5.82 1.96 9.07
CA LEU A 35 -5.38 3.10 8.28
C LEU A 35 -5.70 2.91 6.79
N VAL A 36 -6.22 3.95 6.16
CA VAL A 36 -6.36 4.08 4.72
C VAL A 36 -5.54 5.27 4.24
N ALA A 37 -4.72 5.06 3.22
CA ALA A 37 -3.94 6.12 2.58
C ALA A 37 -4.30 6.21 1.10
N ARG A 38 -4.61 7.40 0.61
CA ARG A 38 -4.99 7.64 -0.79
C ARG A 38 -4.06 8.67 -1.43
N PHE A 39 -3.54 8.33 -2.60
CA PHE A 39 -2.79 9.24 -3.44
C PHE A 39 -3.44 9.28 -4.82
N LYS A 40 -3.68 10.50 -5.32
CA LYS A 40 -4.20 10.75 -6.66
C LYS A 40 -3.32 11.77 -7.35
N VAL A 41 -2.80 11.42 -8.53
CA VAL A 41 -2.09 12.35 -9.40
C VAL A 41 -2.72 12.36 -10.77
N ARG A 42 -3.03 13.56 -11.27
CA ARG A 42 -3.46 13.82 -12.65
C ARG A 42 -2.31 14.49 -13.37
N ASN A 43 -1.84 13.88 -14.45
CA ASN A 43 -0.81 14.46 -15.30
C ASN A 43 -1.44 14.87 -16.63
N GLU A 44 -1.15 16.07 -17.09
CA GLU A 44 -1.61 16.58 -18.39
C GLU A 44 -0.42 16.67 -19.36
N LYS A 45 -0.54 16.04 -20.53
CA LYS A 45 0.44 16.16 -21.61
C LYS A 45 -0.19 16.80 -22.83
N TYR A 46 0.52 17.80 -23.38
CA TYR A 46 0.19 18.46 -24.62
C TYR A 46 1.08 17.88 -25.74
N PHE A 47 0.48 17.28 -26.78
CA PHE A 47 1.23 16.86 -27.98
C PHE A 47 1.15 17.93 -29.08
N LEU A 48 2.31 18.26 -29.66
CA LEU A 48 2.50 19.39 -30.59
C LEU A 48 2.27 19.04 -32.08
N VAL A 49 1.50 18.01 -32.40
CA VAL A 49 1.27 17.56 -33.78
C VAL A 49 -0.14 17.93 -34.27
N LYS A 50 -0.23 19.09 -34.94
CA LYS A 50 -1.34 19.67 -35.76
C LYS A 50 -2.79 19.67 -35.26
N SER A 51 -3.13 18.99 -34.17
CA SER A 51 -4.34 19.19 -33.38
C SER A 51 -3.95 19.02 -31.92
N LEU A 52 -4.20 20.03 -31.09
CA LEU A 52 -3.83 20.03 -29.69
C LEU A 52 -4.72 19.04 -28.94
N THR A 53 -4.44 17.73 -29.04
CA THR A 53 -5.15 16.73 -28.25
C THR A 53 -4.54 16.73 -26.86
N LEU A 54 -5.27 17.32 -25.90
CA LEU A 54 -4.95 17.23 -24.48
C LEU A 54 -5.19 15.79 -24.04
N PHE A 55 -4.15 15.12 -23.52
CA PHE A 55 -4.30 13.84 -22.84
C PHE A 55 -4.00 14.04 -21.36
N ALA A 56 -4.98 13.76 -20.51
CA ALA A 56 -4.79 13.63 -19.08
C ALA A 56 -4.68 12.14 -18.72
N TYR A 57 -3.76 11.79 -17.82
CA TYR A 57 -3.74 10.46 -17.24
C TYR A 57 -3.66 10.50 -15.71
N GLU A 58 -4.55 9.75 -15.08
CA GLU A 58 -4.70 9.61 -13.65
C GLU A 58 -4.00 8.33 -13.16
N ASN A 59 -3.17 8.48 -12.13
CA ASN A 59 -2.64 7.35 -11.36
C ASN A 59 -3.16 7.44 -9.94
N HIS A 60 -3.77 6.35 -9.47
CA HIS A 60 -4.26 6.23 -8.11
C HIS A 60 -3.42 5.20 -7.35
N ASP A 61 -3.08 5.50 -6.10
CA ASP A 61 -2.50 4.52 -5.18
C ASP A 61 -3.32 4.53 -3.88
N ILE A 62 -3.76 3.35 -3.48
CA ILE A 62 -4.60 3.15 -2.30
C ILE A 62 -3.89 2.12 -1.41
N VAL A 63 -3.57 2.52 -0.19
CA VAL A 63 -3.01 1.63 0.83
C VAL A 63 -4.08 1.35 1.88
N LEU A 64 -4.31 0.07 2.14
CA LEU A 64 -5.27 -0.46 3.10
C LEU A 64 -4.51 -1.23 4.17
N VAL A 65 -4.55 -0.75 5.40
CA VAL A 65 -3.80 -1.32 6.53
C VAL A 65 -4.80 -1.84 7.56
N GLU A 66 -4.64 -3.10 7.92
CA GLU A 66 -5.28 -3.70 9.09
C GLU A 66 -4.34 -4.71 9.74
N GLY A 67 -4.73 -5.29 10.86
CA GLY A 67 -3.92 -6.29 11.51
C GLY A 67 -4.57 -6.95 12.71
N GLY A 68 -3.79 -7.79 13.38
CA GLY A 68 -4.19 -8.58 14.53
C GLY A 68 -3.00 -9.04 15.35
N GLU A 69 -3.25 -9.88 16.35
CA GLU A 69 -2.19 -10.46 17.18
C GLU A 69 -1.32 -11.39 16.32
N LYS A 70 -1.90 -12.45 15.78
CA LYS A 70 -1.20 -13.39 14.92
C LYS A 70 -1.79 -13.35 13.52
N LEU A 71 -0.96 -13.55 12.49
CA LEU A 71 -1.44 -13.70 11.13
C LEU A 71 -1.29 -15.14 10.65
N ASP A 72 -2.42 -15.81 10.44
CA ASP A 72 -2.49 -17.15 9.88
C ASP A 72 -2.90 -17.16 8.39
N ARG A 73 -2.97 -18.37 7.82
CA ARG A 73 -3.31 -18.55 6.41
C ARG A 73 -4.73 -18.08 6.10
N ALA A 74 -5.70 -18.35 6.96
CA ALA A 74 -7.10 -18.03 6.71
C ALA A 74 -7.32 -16.51 6.70
N GLU A 75 -6.67 -15.79 7.61
CA GLU A 75 -6.69 -14.33 7.64
C GLU A 75 -6.03 -13.72 6.40
N ALA A 76 -4.87 -14.24 6.00
CA ALA A 76 -4.18 -13.79 4.79
C ALA A 76 -5.01 -14.05 3.52
N GLU A 77 -5.62 -15.25 3.41
CA GLU A 77 -6.52 -15.60 2.30
C GLU A 77 -7.77 -14.73 2.28
N GLY A 78 -8.40 -14.51 3.43
CA GLY A 78 -9.58 -13.68 3.58
C GLY A 78 -9.31 -12.23 3.18
N PHE A 79 -8.19 -11.66 3.60
CA PHE A 79 -7.78 -10.32 3.18
C PHE A 79 -7.41 -10.26 1.70
N GLY A 80 -6.69 -11.25 1.18
CA GLY A 80 -6.40 -11.35 -0.24
C GLY A 80 -7.65 -11.45 -1.11
N ALA A 81 -8.69 -12.16 -0.65
CA ALA A 81 -9.99 -12.23 -1.31
C ALA A 81 -10.72 -10.87 -1.26
N TYR A 82 -10.73 -10.21 -0.11
CA TYR A 82 -11.27 -8.86 0.06
C TYR A 82 -10.60 -7.85 -0.89
N LEU A 83 -9.27 -7.84 -1.01
CA LEU A 83 -8.59 -6.94 -1.96
C LEU A 83 -9.05 -7.18 -3.41
N LYS A 84 -9.29 -8.43 -3.81
CA LYS A 84 -9.79 -8.76 -5.15
C LYS A 84 -11.20 -8.24 -5.41
N THR A 85 -12.07 -8.21 -4.40
CA THR A 85 -13.43 -7.66 -4.56
C THR A 85 -13.42 -6.15 -4.71
N LEU A 86 -12.43 -5.46 -4.14
CA LEU A 86 -12.26 -4.01 -4.27
C LEU A 86 -11.77 -3.57 -5.64
N VAL A 87 -10.98 -4.38 -6.35
CA VAL A 87 -10.43 -4.01 -7.67
C VAL A 87 -11.50 -3.49 -8.66
N PRO A 88 -12.65 -4.17 -8.89
CA PRO A 88 -13.71 -3.61 -9.74
C PRO A 88 -14.41 -2.38 -9.17
N LEU A 89 -14.33 -2.12 -7.87
CA LEU A 89 -15.02 -1.01 -7.21
C LEU A 89 -14.17 0.26 -7.18
N LEU A 90 -12.85 0.11 -7.12
CA LEU A 90 -11.90 1.22 -6.99
C LEU A 90 -11.40 1.74 -8.35
N VAL A 91 -11.55 0.94 -9.41
CA VAL A 91 -11.20 1.36 -10.76
C VAL A 91 -12.47 1.82 -11.46
N GLU A 92 -12.65 3.14 -11.53
CA GLU A 92 -13.62 3.76 -12.44
C GLU A 92 -12.97 3.85 -13.83
N PRO A 93 -13.40 3.03 -14.81
CA PRO A 93 -12.80 3.05 -16.13
C PRO A 93 -13.15 4.37 -16.83
N SER A 94 -12.13 5.12 -17.20
CA SER A 94 -12.26 6.33 -18.01
C SER A 94 -11.11 6.39 -19.01
N GLU A 95 -11.26 7.18 -20.07
CA GLU A 95 -10.17 7.43 -21.03
C GLU A 95 -8.96 8.14 -20.37
N GLU A 96 -9.18 8.77 -19.21
CA GLU A 96 -8.13 9.42 -18.41
C GLU A 96 -7.53 8.45 -17.36
N HIS A 97 -8.14 7.29 -17.08
CA HIS A 97 -7.63 6.36 -16.07
C HIS A 97 -6.51 5.48 -16.63
N MET A 98 -5.29 5.64 -16.12
CA MET A 98 -4.13 4.88 -16.61
C MET A 98 -3.80 3.71 -15.70
N SER A 99 -3.63 3.94 -14.39
CA SER A 99 -3.38 2.84 -13.46
C SER A 99 -3.88 3.12 -12.05
N THR A 100 -4.32 2.05 -11.40
CA THR A 100 -4.51 2.00 -9.96
C THR A 100 -3.52 1.00 -9.37
N THR A 101 -2.94 1.33 -8.22
CA THR A 101 -2.33 0.31 -7.36
C THR A 101 -3.14 0.19 -6.08
N LEU A 102 -3.49 -1.05 -5.74
CA LEU A 102 -4.13 -1.37 -4.47
C LEU A 102 -3.12 -2.14 -3.60
N THR A 103 -2.71 -1.54 -2.49
CA THR A 103 -1.75 -2.12 -1.56
C THR A 103 -2.45 -2.53 -0.27
N GLY A 104 -2.57 -3.84 -0.03
CA GLY A 104 -3.00 -4.37 1.25
C GLY A 104 -1.81 -4.65 2.17
N VAL A 105 -1.92 -4.24 3.43
CA VAL A 105 -0.91 -4.45 4.47
C VAL A 105 -1.57 -5.09 5.70
N LEU A 106 -1.12 -6.30 6.04
CA LEU A 106 -1.51 -6.99 7.28
C LEU A 106 -0.40 -6.82 8.31
N VAL A 107 -0.70 -6.27 9.48
CA VAL A 107 0.25 -6.09 10.59
C VAL A 107 -0.02 -7.13 11.66
N ALA A 108 0.98 -7.96 11.97
CA ALA A 108 0.89 -9.02 12.99
C ALA A 108 1.79 -8.68 14.17
N GLU A 109 1.21 -8.55 15.37
CA GLU A 109 1.95 -8.21 16.60
C GLU A 109 2.84 -9.38 17.07
N GLU A 110 2.28 -10.58 17.14
CA GLU A 110 2.91 -11.83 17.60
C GLU A 110 3.51 -12.66 16.46
N GLY A 111 3.30 -12.23 15.21
CA GLY A 111 4.02 -12.73 14.04
C GLY A 111 3.16 -13.48 13.01
N VAL A 112 3.83 -13.92 11.95
CA VAL A 112 3.20 -14.47 10.75
C VAL A 112 3.54 -15.97 10.63
N THR A 113 2.54 -16.84 10.44
CA THR A 113 2.83 -18.26 10.23
C THR A 113 3.48 -18.53 8.87
N GLU A 114 4.20 -19.64 8.73
CA GLU A 114 4.85 -19.99 7.45
C GLU A 114 3.82 -20.22 6.33
N GLU A 115 2.63 -20.72 6.65
CA GLU A 115 1.55 -20.88 5.67
C GLU A 115 0.99 -19.54 5.20
N ALA A 116 0.84 -18.57 6.11
CA ALA A 116 0.41 -17.22 5.81
C ALA A 116 1.45 -16.49 4.96
N ARG A 117 2.72 -16.58 5.35
CA ARG A 117 3.86 -16.07 4.59
C ARG A 117 3.88 -16.64 3.17
N THR A 118 3.77 -17.97 3.05
CA THR A 118 3.76 -18.66 1.74
C THR A 118 2.62 -18.16 0.86
N PHE A 119 1.43 -17.96 1.44
CA PHE A 119 0.30 -17.36 0.73
C PHE A 119 0.61 -15.93 0.26
N VAL A 120 1.10 -15.06 1.15
CA VAL A 120 1.43 -13.67 0.84
C VAL A 120 2.47 -13.58 -0.27
N GLU A 121 3.58 -14.32 -0.17
CA GLU A 121 4.64 -14.33 -1.18
C GLU A 121 4.14 -14.87 -2.54
N GLY A 122 3.20 -15.83 -2.51
CA GLY A 122 2.57 -16.43 -3.68
C GLY A 122 1.41 -15.63 -4.30
N PHE A 123 0.86 -14.63 -3.59
CA PHE A 123 -0.33 -13.90 -4.01
C PHE A 123 -0.14 -13.14 -5.33
N ARG A 124 -1.06 -13.32 -6.27
CA ARG A 124 -1.05 -12.62 -7.56
C ARG A 124 -2.45 -12.17 -7.93
N HIS A 125 -2.61 -10.87 -8.16
CA HIS A 125 -3.82 -10.33 -8.76
C HIS A 125 -3.50 -9.03 -9.48
N SER A 126 -3.95 -8.96 -10.73
CA SER A 126 -3.94 -7.78 -11.57
C SER A 126 -5.14 -7.86 -12.49
N ARG A 127 -5.74 -6.73 -12.82
CA ARG A 127 -6.88 -6.66 -13.73
C ARG A 127 -6.71 -5.49 -14.68
N SER A 128 -6.72 -5.78 -15.97
CA SER A 128 -6.81 -4.76 -17.02
C SER A 128 -8.27 -4.55 -17.44
N PHE A 129 -8.62 -3.33 -17.82
CA PHE A 129 -9.97 -2.94 -18.24
C PHE A 129 -9.97 -2.63 -19.74
N LYS A 130 -11.07 -2.98 -20.43
CA LYS A 130 -11.29 -2.87 -21.89
C LYS A 130 -10.01 -3.02 -22.76
N TRP A 131 -9.44 -4.22 -22.81
CA TRP A 131 -8.24 -4.51 -23.62
C TRP A 131 -7.05 -3.56 -23.37
N LEU A 132 -6.84 -3.14 -22.12
CA LEU A 132 -5.82 -2.17 -21.66
C LEU A 132 -6.06 -0.70 -22.07
N LEU A 133 -7.20 -0.38 -22.68
CA LEU A 133 -7.53 0.99 -23.10
C LEU A 133 -8.01 1.87 -21.95
N GLU A 134 -8.51 1.28 -20.86
CA GLU A 134 -9.07 1.99 -19.69
C GLU A 134 -8.30 1.67 -18.40
N GLY A 135 -6.99 1.45 -18.57
CA GLY A 135 -6.06 1.22 -17.48
C GLY A 135 -6.07 -0.18 -16.89
N TRP A 136 -5.28 -0.32 -15.83
CA TRP A 136 -5.15 -1.57 -15.08
C TRP A 136 -5.04 -1.30 -13.57
N CYS A 137 -5.33 -2.33 -12.78
CA CYS A 137 -5.09 -2.32 -11.36
C CYS A 137 -4.19 -3.49 -10.96
N ASP A 138 -3.06 -3.17 -10.33
CA ASP A 138 -2.18 -4.16 -9.71
C ASP A 138 -2.43 -4.24 -8.22
N VAL A 139 -2.49 -5.47 -7.67
CA VAL A 139 -2.65 -5.67 -6.23
C VAL A 139 -1.32 -6.09 -5.59
N ARG A 140 -0.90 -5.29 -4.62
CA ARG A 140 0.23 -5.52 -3.74
C ARG A 140 -0.31 -6.08 -2.42
N LEU A 141 0.32 -7.12 -1.91
CA LEU A 141 0.00 -7.70 -0.60
C LEU A 141 1.27 -7.80 0.22
N LEU A 142 1.24 -7.23 1.43
CA LEU A 142 2.31 -7.28 2.40
C LEU A 142 1.81 -7.85 3.73
N ALA A 143 2.68 -8.60 4.41
CA ALA A 143 2.52 -8.96 5.81
C ALA A 143 3.72 -8.43 6.59
N VAL A 144 3.44 -7.65 7.64
CA VAL A 144 4.41 -7.06 8.55
C VAL A 144 4.40 -7.88 9.82
N ASP A 145 5.52 -8.52 10.11
CA ASP A 145 5.74 -9.32 11.30
C ASP A 145 6.51 -8.47 12.30
N LEU A 146 5.79 -7.93 13.31
CA LEU A 146 6.40 -7.06 14.31
C LEU A 146 7.32 -7.85 15.24
N ALA A 147 6.92 -9.06 15.66
CA ALA A 147 7.72 -9.94 16.50
C ALA A 147 9.07 -10.32 15.84
N ALA A 148 9.09 -10.58 14.54
CA ALA A 148 10.30 -10.92 13.81
C ALA A 148 11.03 -9.69 13.21
N GLY A 149 10.42 -8.50 13.25
CA GLY A 149 10.94 -7.30 12.59
C GLY A 149 11.05 -7.44 11.07
N ARG A 150 10.14 -8.18 10.43
CA ARG A 150 10.23 -8.56 9.00
C ARG A 150 9.00 -8.13 8.20
N VAL A 151 9.20 -8.00 6.90
CA VAL A 151 8.13 -7.74 5.94
C VAL A 151 8.17 -8.79 4.84
N TYR A 152 7.08 -9.52 4.69
CA TYR A 152 6.83 -10.45 3.59
C TYR A 152 5.96 -9.76 2.55
N SER A 153 6.17 -10.07 1.28
CA SER A 153 5.52 -9.35 0.20
C SER A 153 5.35 -10.22 -1.02
N ASN A 154 4.23 -10.07 -1.72
CA ASN A 154 4.09 -10.64 -3.05
C ASN A 154 5.05 -9.98 -4.06
N LYS A 155 5.14 -10.55 -5.27
CA LYS A 155 6.05 -10.04 -6.31
C LYS A 155 5.79 -8.57 -6.66
N ALA A 156 4.53 -8.14 -6.70
CA ALA A 156 4.13 -6.77 -7.06
C ALA A 156 4.56 -5.74 -6.01
N ALA A 157 4.65 -6.15 -4.74
CA ALA A 157 5.02 -5.30 -3.61
C ALA A 157 6.54 -5.21 -3.36
N ARG A 158 7.36 -6.03 -4.02
CA ARG A 158 8.81 -6.12 -3.74
C ARG A 158 9.53 -4.76 -3.82
N ALA A 159 9.17 -3.92 -4.78
CA ALA A 159 9.81 -2.62 -4.98
C ALA A 159 9.48 -1.59 -3.88
N VAL A 160 8.33 -1.74 -3.20
CA VAL A 160 7.87 -0.81 -2.15
C VAL A 160 8.09 -1.36 -0.73
N ARG A 161 8.53 -2.62 -0.59
CA ARG A 161 8.67 -3.31 0.69
C ARG A 161 9.44 -2.51 1.75
N GLU A 162 10.47 -1.78 1.33
CA GLU A 162 11.31 -0.97 2.24
C GLU A 162 10.53 0.14 2.96
N ALA A 163 9.49 0.70 2.32
CA ALA A 163 8.64 1.71 2.95
C ALA A 163 7.89 1.17 4.18
N TYR A 164 7.68 -0.14 4.23
CA TYR A 164 6.93 -0.87 5.27
C TYR A 164 7.84 -1.54 6.29
N ARG A 165 9.15 -1.26 6.30
CA ARG A 165 10.08 -1.88 7.25
C ARG A 165 9.69 -1.58 8.70
N VAL A 166 9.79 -2.59 9.55
CA VAL A 166 9.66 -2.46 11.01
C VAL A 166 10.88 -1.67 11.52
N PRO A 167 10.70 -0.58 12.28
CA PRO A 167 11.82 0.10 12.93
C PRO A 167 12.56 -0.85 13.88
N ALA A 168 13.90 -0.81 13.89
CA ALA A 168 14.66 -1.50 14.92
C ALA A 168 14.34 -0.89 16.30
N GLU A 169 14.07 -1.71 17.31
CA GLU A 169 13.92 -1.24 18.68
C GLU A 169 15.22 -0.54 19.12
N GLY A 170 15.11 0.71 19.61
CA GLY A 170 16.22 1.45 20.22
C GLY A 170 16.90 2.54 19.37
N GLY A 171 16.44 2.83 18.17
CA GLY A 171 16.92 3.99 17.39
C GLY A 171 16.30 5.30 17.86
N ARG A 172 16.74 5.85 19.01
CA ARG A 172 16.56 7.30 19.25
C ARG A 172 17.15 8.04 18.06
N ALA A 173 16.41 9.03 17.57
CA ALA A 173 16.89 10.00 16.61
C ALA A 173 18.29 10.50 17.05
N GLN A 174 19.31 10.14 16.28
CA GLN A 174 20.46 11.00 16.14
C GLN A 174 20.14 11.86 14.94
N ASP A 175 19.68 13.07 15.23
CA ASP A 175 19.82 14.20 14.34
C ASP A 175 21.30 14.30 13.95
N THR A 176 21.63 13.87 12.74
CA THR A 176 22.89 14.28 12.12
C THR A 176 22.63 15.62 11.42
N CYS A 177 22.47 16.65 12.24
CA CYS A 177 22.83 18.01 11.85
C CYS A 177 24.36 18.10 11.93
N LEU A 178 25.04 17.84 10.81
CA LEU A 178 26.46 18.09 10.55
C LEU A 178 26.60 18.07 9.01
N GLN A 179 27.07 19.07 8.27
CA GLN A 179 27.60 20.41 8.53
C GLN A 179 27.32 21.21 7.24
N LEU A 180 26.64 22.35 7.34
CA LEU A 180 26.88 23.46 6.43
C LEU A 180 27.81 24.38 7.20
N GLU A 181 29.11 24.25 6.97
CA GLU A 181 30.11 25.29 7.19
C GLU A 181 31.43 24.86 6.51
N ASP A 182 31.92 25.77 5.67
CA ASP A 182 33.27 25.87 5.09
C ASP A 182 33.70 24.92 3.97
N LYS A 183 33.42 25.33 2.72
CA LYS A 183 34.46 25.81 1.79
C LYS A 183 33.89 26.57 0.58
#